data_AF-A0A7S3JJP8-F1
#
_entry.id   AF-A0A7S3JJP8-F1
#
_cell.length_a   1.000
_cell.length_b   1.000
_cell.length_c   1.000
_cell.angle_alpha   90.00
_cell.angle_beta   90.00
_cell.angle_gamma   90.00
#
_symmetry.space_group_name_H-M   'P 1'
#
loop_
_entity.id
_entity.type
_entity.pdbx_description
1 polymer ?
#
loop_
_entity_poly.entity_id
_entity_poly.type
_entity_poly.pdbx_seq_one_letter_code
_entity_poly.pdbx_strand_id
1 'polypeptide(L)'
;EDDDINASTVKPTPSKRPEPTKKPEPVKKPEPVKKPEPNVNPDPSPLPSLEAALREKDLQIQLLQKSLSDLRESTISAQSLKDENSQLARQLKSAEEKYIRDRRKYEELIRDSVTAPESGDFLLLQKKIEYLERSLLDRQQDRKEDQRRAAKDNKYRAEVQRLQGC
;
A
#
# COMPACT_ATOMS: atom_id res chain seq x y z
N GLU A 1 42.37 -26.80 18.41
CA GLU A 1 43.01 -27.92 17.70
C GLU A 1 44.28 -28.18 18.47
N ASP A 2 44.29 -29.24 19.27
CA ASP A 2 45.47 -29.70 19.99
C ASP A 2 45.69 -31.18 19.65
N ASP A 3 46.97 -31.50 19.54
CA ASP A 3 47.62 -32.79 19.71
C ASP A 3 47.76 -33.74 18.51
N ASP A 4 48.90 -33.52 17.83
CA ASP A 4 49.92 -34.53 17.53
C ASP A 4 49.89 -35.77 18.45
N ILE A 5 50.34 -36.92 17.95
CA ILE A 5 51.50 -37.63 18.49
C ILE A 5 51.77 -38.90 17.67
N ASN A 6 52.92 -38.82 17.00
CA ASN A 6 53.75 -39.90 16.51
C ASN A 6 54.26 -40.77 17.68
N ALA A 7 54.05 -42.08 17.64
CA ALA A 7 54.77 -43.01 18.52
C ALA A 7 55.06 -44.32 17.79
N SER A 8 56.21 -44.32 17.12
CA SER A 8 56.95 -45.50 16.71
C SER A 8 57.56 -46.17 17.95
N THR A 9 57.36 -47.49 18.15
CA THR A 9 58.45 -48.40 18.55
C THR A 9 58.04 -49.88 18.58
N VAL A 10 58.77 -50.63 17.75
CA VAL A 10 59.42 -51.94 17.97
C VAL A 10 58.55 -53.20 18.22
N LYS A 11 58.72 -54.14 17.26
CA LYS A 11 58.12 -55.46 17.09
C LYS A 11 58.64 -56.52 18.09
N PRO A 12 57.78 -57.45 18.55
CA PRO A 12 58.17 -58.80 18.93
C PRO A 12 58.11 -59.77 17.72
N THR A 13 59.15 -60.59 17.55
CA THR A 13 59.26 -61.69 16.59
C THR A 13 58.46 -62.93 17.02
N PRO A 14 58.02 -63.80 16.09
CA PRO A 14 56.89 -64.71 16.33
C PRO A 14 57.29 -66.05 16.96
N SER A 15 56.61 -66.44 18.04
CA SER A 15 56.58 -67.83 18.51
C SER A 15 55.59 -68.63 17.67
N LYS A 16 56.06 -69.76 17.13
CA LYS A 16 55.31 -70.72 16.31
C LYS A 16 54.11 -71.26 17.10
N ARG A 17 52.90 -71.07 16.58
CA ARG A 17 51.67 -71.67 17.11
C ARG A 17 51.36 -72.95 16.30
N PRO A 18 51.29 -74.14 16.91
CA PRO A 18 50.89 -75.35 16.21
C PRO A 18 49.39 -75.37 15.87
N GLU A 19 49.14 -75.80 14.64
CA GLU A 19 47.97 -76.44 14.02
C GLU A 19 46.55 -75.87 14.26
N PRO A 20 45.90 -75.33 13.19
CA PRO A 20 44.46 -75.11 13.23
C PRO A 20 43.70 -76.44 13.13
N THR A 21 42.86 -76.65 14.13
CA THR A 21 41.87 -77.73 14.29
C THR A 21 40.92 -77.82 13.09
N LYS A 22 40.44 -79.05 12.82
CA LYS A 22 39.59 -79.47 11.70
C LYS A 22 38.49 -78.47 11.33
N LYS A 23 38.30 -78.22 10.03
CA LYS A 23 37.18 -77.41 9.49
C LYS A 23 35.84 -78.00 9.97
N PRO A 24 34.93 -77.17 10.50
CA PRO A 24 33.55 -77.57 10.80
C PRO A 24 32.83 -78.02 9.52
N GLU A 25 31.97 -79.03 9.64
CA GLU A 25 31.11 -79.50 8.56
C GLU A 25 30.20 -78.38 8.02
N PRO A 26 29.81 -78.41 6.74
CA PRO A 26 28.98 -77.37 6.14
C PRO A 26 27.58 -77.35 6.76
N VAL A 27 27.23 -76.20 7.34
CA VAL A 27 25.87 -75.90 7.84
C VAL A 27 24.89 -75.92 6.66
N LYS A 28 23.75 -76.60 6.82
CA LYS A 28 22.68 -76.68 5.81
C LYS A 28 22.24 -75.25 5.41
N LYS A 29 22.10 -75.02 4.09
CA LYS A 29 21.62 -73.73 3.55
C LYS A 29 20.27 -73.36 4.19
N PRO A 30 20.06 -72.08 4.58
CA PRO A 30 18.76 -71.61 5.02
C PRO A 30 17.70 -71.84 3.94
N GLU A 31 16.50 -72.26 4.34
CA GLU A 31 15.35 -72.35 3.44
C GLU A 31 15.03 -70.98 2.82
N PRO A 32 14.51 -70.94 1.57
CA PRO A 32 14.17 -69.68 0.92
C PRO A 32 13.05 -68.96 1.68
N VAL A 33 13.32 -67.72 2.07
CA VAL A 33 12.34 -66.79 2.63
C VAL A 33 11.22 -66.57 1.61
N LYS A 34 9.96 -66.73 2.03
CA LYS A 34 8.78 -66.49 1.18
C LYS A 34 8.86 -65.09 0.57
N LYS A 35 8.62 -64.98 -0.75
CA LYS A 35 8.54 -63.69 -1.45
C LYS A 35 7.53 -62.78 -0.71
N PRO A 36 7.82 -61.47 -0.58
CA PRO A 36 6.82 -60.51 -0.12
C PRO A 36 5.57 -60.61 -1.01
N GLU A 37 4.39 -60.61 -0.39
CA GLU A 37 3.12 -60.52 -1.11
C GLU A 37 3.09 -59.26 -2.00
N PRO A 38 2.37 -59.28 -3.13
CA PRO A 38 2.28 -58.14 -4.01
C PRO A 38 1.71 -56.94 -3.23
N ASN A 39 2.46 -55.83 -3.30
CA ASN A 39 2.05 -54.54 -2.75
C ASN A 39 0.68 -54.18 -3.33
N VAL A 40 -0.32 -54.07 -2.45
CA VAL A 40 -1.65 -53.61 -2.81
C VAL A 40 -1.49 -52.25 -3.47
N ASN A 41 -1.86 -52.15 -4.75
CA ASN A 41 -1.93 -50.84 -5.42
C ASN A 41 -2.74 -49.90 -4.53
N PRO A 42 -2.25 -48.69 -4.21
CA PRO A 42 -3.06 -47.73 -3.50
C PRO A 42 -4.33 -47.49 -4.34
N ASP A 43 -5.47 -47.76 -3.72
CA ASP A 43 -6.80 -47.48 -4.25
C ASP A 43 -6.80 -46.07 -4.87
N PRO A 44 -7.37 -45.83 -6.07
CA PRO A 44 -7.49 -44.49 -6.59
C PRO A 44 -8.21 -43.62 -5.56
N SER A 45 -7.46 -42.68 -4.98
CA SER A 45 -7.99 -41.71 -4.01
C SER A 45 -9.32 -41.16 -4.52
N PRO A 46 -10.35 -41.01 -3.68
CA PRO A 46 -11.69 -40.71 -4.17
C PRO A 46 -11.68 -39.36 -4.89
N LEU A 47 -11.81 -39.42 -6.22
CA LEU A 47 -12.06 -38.30 -7.15
C LEU A 47 -12.91 -37.15 -6.57
N PRO A 48 -14.01 -37.39 -5.82
CA PRO A 48 -14.79 -36.31 -5.23
C PRO A 48 -14.01 -35.38 -4.27
N SER A 49 -12.95 -35.88 -3.62
CA SER A 49 -12.13 -35.05 -2.72
C SER A 49 -11.20 -34.10 -3.48
N LEU A 50 -10.69 -34.50 -4.65
CA LEU A 50 -9.85 -33.66 -5.49
C LEU A 50 -10.68 -32.56 -6.16
N GLU A 51 -11.87 -32.91 -6.62
CA GLU A 51 -12.78 -32.01 -7.31
C GLU A 51 -13.37 -30.95 -6.37
N ALA A 52 -13.63 -31.32 -5.10
CA ALA A 52 -13.98 -30.37 -4.05
C ALA A 52 -12.82 -29.40 -3.73
N ALA A 53 -11.59 -29.90 -3.63
CA ALA A 53 -10.41 -29.07 -3.40
C ALA A 53 -10.14 -28.09 -4.56
N LEU A 54 -10.36 -28.51 -5.80
CA LEU A 54 -10.28 -27.64 -6.98
C LEU A 54 -11.33 -26.52 -6.94
N ARG A 55 -12.60 -26.85 -6.62
CA ARG A 55 -13.65 -25.83 -6.47
C ARG A 55 -13.36 -24.84 -5.35
N GLU A 56 -12.80 -25.30 -4.23
CA GLU A 56 -12.38 -24.42 -3.14
C GLU A 56 -11.27 -23.46 -3.58
N LYS A 57 -10.31 -23.94 -4.38
CA LYS A 57 -9.26 -23.10 -4.97
C LYS A 57 -9.82 -22.09 -5.95
N ASP A 58 -10.78 -22.47 -6.79
CA ASP A 58 -11.45 -21.55 -7.71
C ASP A 58 -12.19 -20.43 -6.96
N LEU A 59 -12.87 -20.75 -5.85
CA LEU A 59 -13.51 -19.76 -4.99
C LEU A 59 -12.50 -18.82 -4.34
N GLN A 60 -11.37 -19.34 -3.84
CA GLN A 60 -10.28 -18.52 -3.31
C GLN A 60 -9.72 -17.58 -4.38
N ILE A 61 -9.51 -18.07 -5.60
CA ILE A 61 -9.02 -17.27 -6.73
C ILE A 61 -10.02 -16.15 -7.06
N GLN A 62 -11.32 -16.44 -7.12
CA GLN A 62 -12.34 -15.42 -7.39
C GLN A 62 -12.38 -14.35 -6.28
N LEU A 63 -12.28 -14.76 -5.01
CA LEU A 63 -12.27 -13.83 -3.89
C LEU A 63 -11.05 -12.91 -3.92
N LEU A 64 -9.88 -13.46 -4.27
CA LEU A 64 -8.65 -12.68 -4.45
C LEU A 64 -8.75 -11.72 -5.65
N GLN A 65 -9.35 -12.15 -6.76
CA GLN A 65 -9.57 -11.29 -7.92
C GLN A 65 -10.51 -10.12 -7.58
N LYS A 66 -11.57 -10.39 -6.80
CA LYS A 66 -12.49 -9.36 -6.34
C LYS A 66 -11.78 -8.35 -5.43
N SER A 67 -11.05 -8.80 -4.41
CA SER A 67 -10.34 -7.90 -3.50
C SER A 67 -9.25 -7.06 -4.21
N LEU A 68 -8.57 -7.64 -5.21
CA LEU A 68 -7.63 -6.91 -6.05
C LEU A 68 -8.32 -5.84 -6.91
N SER A 69 -9.53 -6.11 -7.39
CA SER A 69 -10.33 -5.14 -8.16
C SER A 69 -10.75 -3.97 -7.26
N ASP A 70 -11.30 -4.27 -6.08
CA ASP A 70 -11.69 -3.27 -5.08
C ASP A 70 -10.49 -2.38 -4.68
N LEU A 71 -9.31 -2.98 -4.49
CA LEU A 71 -8.07 -2.25 -4.18
C LEU A 71 -7.61 -1.34 -5.32
N ARG A 72 -7.71 -1.80 -6.58
CA ARG A 72 -7.37 -0.99 -7.76
C ARG A 72 -8.29 0.21 -7.89
N GLU A 73 -9.60 0.02 -7.72
CA GLU A 73 -10.58 1.10 -7.77
C GLU A 73 -10.32 2.14 -6.67
N SER A 74 -10.06 1.67 -5.44
CA SER A 74 -9.67 2.54 -4.32
C SER A 74 -8.40 3.34 -4.62
N THR A 75 -7.39 2.71 -5.23
CA THR A 75 -6.12 3.37 -5.59
C THR A 75 -6.33 4.45 -6.66
N ILE A 76 -7.14 4.18 -7.68
CA ILE A 76 -7.49 5.16 -8.73
C ILE A 76 -8.22 6.36 -8.11
N SER A 77 -9.18 6.09 -7.20
CA SER A 77 -9.91 7.14 -6.48
C SER A 77 -8.98 8.01 -5.64
N ALA A 78 -8.04 7.41 -4.89
CA ALA A 78 -7.06 8.15 -4.10
C ALA A 78 -6.14 9.03 -4.96
N GLN A 79 -5.74 8.54 -6.14
CA GLN A 79 -4.92 9.32 -7.07
C GLN A 79 -5.71 10.50 -7.66
N SER A 80 -6.97 10.30 -8.02
CA SER A 80 -7.87 11.38 -8.47
C SER A 80 -7.98 12.49 -7.43
N LEU A 81 -8.21 12.13 -6.16
CA LEU A 81 -8.28 13.11 -5.06
C LEU A 81 -6.97 13.87 -4.84
N LYS A 82 -5.83 13.22 -5.06
CA LYS A 82 -4.51 13.87 -4.99
C LYS A 82 -4.32 14.90 -6.09
N ASP A 83 -4.77 14.58 -7.30
CA ASP A 83 -4.69 15.47 -8.46
C ASP A 83 -5.64 16.67 -8.29
N GLU A 84 -6.88 16.44 -7.80
CA GLU A 84 -7.83 17.49 -7.44
C GLU A 84 -7.28 18.43 -6.37
N ASN A 85 -6.73 17.91 -5.28
CA ASN A 85 -6.09 18.72 -4.24
C ASN A 85 -4.92 19.56 -4.78
N SER A 86 -4.15 18.99 -5.71
CA SER A 86 -3.05 19.71 -6.36
C SER A 86 -3.56 20.84 -7.25
N GLN A 87 -4.68 20.64 -7.94
CA GLN A 87 -5.33 21.68 -8.74
C GLN A 87 -5.89 22.80 -7.84
N LEU A 88 -6.57 22.46 -6.76
CA LEU A 88 -7.08 23.43 -5.78
C LEU A 88 -5.96 24.26 -5.16
N ALA A 89 -4.83 23.64 -4.81
CA ALA A 89 -3.67 24.37 -4.29
C ALA A 89 -3.13 25.41 -5.29
N ARG A 90 -3.09 25.09 -6.59
CA ARG A 90 -2.68 26.03 -7.65
C ARG A 90 -3.69 27.19 -7.78
N GLN A 91 -4.98 26.88 -7.74
CA GLN A 91 -6.03 27.90 -7.81
C GLN A 91 -5.97 28.85 -6.62
N LEU A 92 -5.77 28.32 -5.41
CA LEU A 92 -5.67 29.10 -4.19
C LEU A 92 -4.45 30.03 -4.22
N LYS A 93 -3.29 29.53 -4.64
CA LYS A 93 -2.09 30.35 -4.84
C LYS A 93 -2.31 31.47 -5.86
N SER A 94 -2.97 31.16 -6.99
CA SER A 94 -3.30 32.16 -8.01
C SER A 94 -4.24 33.25 -7.47
N ALA A 95 -5.25 32.86 -6.67
CA ALA A 95 -6.17 33.78 -6.03
C ALA A 95 -5.46 34.68 -4.99
N GLU A 96 -4.54 34.14 -4.20
CA GLU A 96 -3.73 34.88 -3.25
C GLU A 96 -2.83 35.91 -3.94
N GLU A 97 -2.12 35.52 -5.01
CA GLU A 97 -1.29 36.42 -5.80
C GLU A 97 -2.12 37.57 -6.40
N LYS A 98 -3.33 37.27 -6.89
CA LYS A 98 -4.27 38.29 -7.38
C LYS A 98 -4.68 39.24 -6.27
N TYR A 99 -5.01 38.73 -5.08
CA TYR A 99 -5.37 39.56 -3.93
C TYR A 99 -4.22 40.48 -3.50
N ILE A 100 -3.00 39.96 -3.41
CA ILE A 100 -1.81 40.75 -3.07
C ILE A 100 -1.59 41.85 -4.10
N ARG A 101 -1.73 41.54 -5.39
CA ARG A 101 -1.60 42.53 -6.48
C ARG A 101 -2.66 43.63 -6.37
N ASP A 102 -3.93 43.26 -6.19
CA ASP A 102 -5.04 44.21 -6.04
C ASP A 102 -4.81 45.11 -4.82
N ARG A 103 -4.35 44.54 -3.69
CA ARG A 103 -4.02 45.28 -2.48
C ARG A 103 -2.87 46.28 -2.67
N ARG A 104 -1.78 45.88 -3.33
CA ARG A 104 -0.67 46.82 -3.61
C ARG A 104 -1.13 47.99 -4.47
N LYS A 105 -1.94 47.74 -5.49
CA LYS A 105 -2.53 48.80 -6.32
C LYS A 105 -3.39 49.75 -5.48
N TYR A 106 -4.16 49.23 -4.54
CA TYR A 106 -4.95 50.05 -3.64
C TYR A 106 -4.08 50.93 -2.72
N GLU A 107 -3.01 50.36 -2.15
CA GLU A 107 -2.07 51.09 -1.31
C GLU A 107 -1.30 52.17 -2.08
N GLU A 108 -0.96 51.93 -3.35
CA GLU A 108 -0.35 52.90 -4.25
C GLU A 108 -1.31 54.05 -4.58
N LEU A 109 -2.57 53.75 -4.92
CA LEU A 109 -3.62 54.75 -5.14
C LEU A 109 -3.80 55.65 -3.91
N ILE A 110 -3.83 55.08 -2.70
CA ILE A 110 -3.91 55.87 -1.46
C ILE A 110 -2.69 56.77 -1.30
N ARG A 111 -1.49 56.25 -1.56
CA ARG A 111 -0.25 57.04 -1.45
C ARG A 111 -0.29 58.25 -2.37
N ASP A 112 -0.74 58.06 -3.61
CA ASP A 112 -0.83 59.13 -4.61
C ASP A 112 -1.89 60.19 -4.24
N SER A 113 -3.02 59.82 -3.60
CA SER A 113 -3.96 60.84 -3.07
C SER A 113 -3.34 61.74 -2.01
N VAL A 114 -2.52 61.16 -1.13
CA VAL A 114 -2.02 61.88 0.05
C VAL A 114 -0.95 62.89 -0.37
N THR A 115 -0.24 62.66 -1.48
CA THR A 115 0.83 63.53 -1.97
C THR A 115 0.36 64.62 -2.94
N ALA A 116 -0.85 64.56 -3.50
CA ALA A 116 -1.37 65.58 -4.43
C ALA A 116 -2.90 65.83 -4.25
N PRO A 117 -3.34 66.51 -3.18
CA PRO A 117 -4.76 66.68 -2.86
C PRO A 117 -5.52 67.71 -3.72
N GLU A 118 -4.85 68.49 -4.59
CA GLU A 118 -5.46 69.63 -5.29
C GLU A 118 -5.81 69.39 -6.78
N SER A 119 -5.57 68.21 -7.33
CA SER A 119 -5.97 67.91 -8.73
C SER A 119 -7.34 67.24 -8.81
N GLY A 120 -8.06 67.46 -9.93
CA GLY A 120 -9.33 66.78 -10.25
C GLY A 120 -9.26 65.24 -10.26
N ASP A 121 -8.07 64.66 -10.05
CA ASP A 121 -7.84 63.23 -9.91
C ASP A 121 -8.37 62.65 -8.60
N PHE A 122 -8.62 63.48 -7.58
CA PHE A 122 -9.21 63.03 -6.30
C PHE A 122 -10.57 62.33 -6.49
N LEU A 123 -11.42 62.85 -7.37
CA LEU A 123 -12.74 62.30 -7.66
C LEU A 123 -12.66 60.97 -8.44
N LEU A 124 -11.67 60.84 -9.32
CA LEU A 124 -11.38 59.60 -10.04
C LEU A 124 -10.83 58.54 -9.08
N LEU A 125 -10.02 58.97 -8.12
CA LEU A 125 -9.47 58.10 -7.08
C LEU A 125 -10.54 57.62 -6.11
N GLN A 126 -11.45 58.49 -5.68
CA GLN A 126 -12.58 58.14 -4.83
C GLN A 126 -13.47 57.09 -5.52
N LYS A 127 -13.75 57.25 -6.82
CA LYS A 127 -14.46 56.22 -7.61
C LYS A 127 -13.69 54.90 -7.71
N LYS A 128 -12.36 54.93 -7.83
CA LYS A 128 -11.54 53.71 -7.83
C LYS A 128 -11.55 53.00 -6.48
N ILE A 129 -11.53 53.76 -5.38
CA ILE A 129 -11.62 53.24 -4.02
C ILE A 129 -12.97 52.55 -3.81
N GLU A 130 -14.08 53.22 -4.13
CA GLU A 130 -15.43 52.64 -4.03
C GLU A 130 -15.59 51.37 -4.89
N TYR A 131 -15.04 51.35 -6.10
CA TYR A 131 -15.06 50.17 -6.96
C TYR A 131 -14.33 48.98 -6.32
N LEU A 132 -13.16 49.23 -5.73
CA LEU A 132 -12.37 48.19 -5.07
C LEU A 132 -13.05 47.67 -3.80
N GLU A 133 -13.68 48.54 -3.01
CA GLU A 133 -14.48 48.17 -1.85
C GLU A 133 -15.67 47.27 -2.23
N ARG A 134 -16.42 47.62 -3.29
CA ARG A 134 -17.50 46.77 -3.81
C ARG A 134 -16.99 45.41 -4.26
N SER A 135 -15.91 45.35 -5.04
CA SER A 135 -15.36 44.05 -5.50
C SER A 135 -14.81 43.20 -4.35
N LEU A 136 -14.35 43.81 -3.25
CA LEU A 136 -13.95 43.09 -2.05
C LEU A 136 -15.16 42.54 -1.28
N LEU A 137 -16.25 43.31 -1.21
CA LEU A 137 -17.49 42.88 -0.58
C LEU A 137 -18.13 41.71 -1.33
N ASP A 138 -18.18 41.77 -2.66
CA ASP A 138 -18.69 40.68 -3.51
C ASP A 138 -17.89 39.39 -3.26
N ARG A 139 -16.55 39.47 -3.26
CA ARG A 139 -15.68 38.32 -2.93
C ARG A 139 -15.88 37.78 -1.51
N GLN A 140 -16.31 38.61 -0.55
CA GLN A 140 -16.67 38.12 0.79
C GLN A 140 -18.02 37.41 0.79
N GLN A 141 -18.98 37.86 -0.01
CA GLN A 141 -20.27 37.21 -0.17
C GLN A 141 -20.13 35.85 -0.85
N ASP A 142 -19.34 35.76 -1.93
CA ASP A 142 -19.06 34.50 -2.62
C ASP A 142 -18.49 33.46 -1.65
N ARG A 143 -17.50 33.85 -0.83
CA ARG A 143 -16.94 32.97 0.21
C ARG A 143 -17.96 32.53 1.25
N LYS A 144 -18.86 33.42 1.67
CA LYS A 144 -19.96 33.06 2.60
C LYS A 144 -20.96 32.11 1.94
N GLU A 145 -21.20 32.27 0.64
CA GLU A 145 -22.11 31.39 -0.10
C GLU A 145 -21.49 30.01 -0.33
N ASP A 146 -20.21 29.93 -0.67
CA ASP A 146 -19.45 28.68 -0.77
C ASP A 146 -19.45 27.94 0.57
N GLN A 147 -19.24 28.65 1.68
CA GLN A 147 -19.35 28.06 3.02
C GLN A 147 -20.75 27.52 3.32
N ARG A 148 -21.81 28.23 2.88
CA ARG A 148 -23.19 27.75 3.02
C ARG A 148 -23.46 26.53 2.15
N ARG A 149 -22.93 26.47 0.92
CA ARG A 149 -23.05 25.29 0.04
C ARG A 149 -22.34 24.09 0.67
N ALA A 150 -21.09 24.26 1.09
CA ALA A 150 -20.33 23.22 1.77
C ALA A 150 -21.03 22.72 3.05
N ALA A 151 -21.63 23.62 3.83
CA ALA A 151 -22.41 23.25 5.03
C ALA A 151 -23.67 22.43 4.67
N LYS A 152 -24.36 22.78 3.60
CA LYS A 152 -25.50 22.00 3.09
C LYS A 152 -25.08 20.62 2.61
N ASP A 153 -24.00 20.53 1.86
CA ASP A 153 -23.48 19.27 1.34
C ASP A 153 -23.03 18.35 2.49
N ASN A 154 -22.36 18.91 3.50
CA ASN A 154 -22.01 18.17 4.72
C ASN A 154 -23.24 17.69 5.49
N LYS A 155 -24.28 18.52 5.60
CA LYS A 155 -25.56 18.13 6.22
C LYS A 155 -26.22 16.98 5.46
N TYR A 156 -26.29 17.08 4.13
CA TYR A 156 -26.85 16.03 3.29
C TYR A 156 -26.05 14.73 3.41
N ARG A 157 -24.71 14.81 3.38
CA ARG A 157 -23.82 13.66 3.56
C ARG A 157 -24.02 12.98 4.91
N ALA A 158 -24.12 13.76 5.99
CA ALA A 158 -24.39 13.26 7.33
C ALA A 158 -25.77 12.58 7.41
N GLU A 159 -26.78 13.13 6.74
CA GLU A 159 -28.13 12.56 6.70
C GLU A 159 -28.18 11.25 5.90
N VAL A 160 -27.48 11.16 4.76
CA VAL A 160 -27.31 9.92 3.99
C VAL A 160 -26.61 8.85 4.84
N GLN A 161 -25.52 9.19 5.54
CA GLN A 161 -24.86 8.26 6.46
C GLN A 161 -25.79 7.78 7.58
N ARG A 162 -26.64 8.68 8.10
CA ARG A 162 -27.64 8.34 9.12
C ARG A 162 -28.72 7.39 8.61
N LEU A 163 -29.13 7.52 7.35
CA LEU A 163 -30.12 6.66 6.70
C LEU A 163 -29.54 5.31 6.26
N GLN A 164 -28.24 5.25 5.99
CA GLN A 164 -27.54 4.03 5.59
C GLN A 164 -27.20 3.10 6.77
N GLY A 165 -27.33 3.55 8.03
CA GLY A 165 -27.01 2.75 9.23
C GLY A 165 -25.51 2.46 9.36
N CYS A 166 -24.88 2.17 10.50
CA CYS A 166 -25.33 1.61 11.77
C CYS A 166 -26.60 0.77 11.69
#